data_AF-A0A939YU64-F1
#
_entry.id   AF-A0A939YU64-F1
#
_cell.length_a   1.000
_cell.length_b   1.000
_cell.length_c   1.000
_cell.angle_alpha   90.00
_cell.angle_beta   90.00
_cell.angle_gamma   90.00
#
_symmetry.space_group_name_H-M   'P 1'
#
loop_
_entity.id
_entity.type
_entity.pdbx_description
1 polymer ?
#
loop_
_entity_poly.entity_id
_entity_poly.type
_entity_poly.pdbx_seq_one_letter_code
_entity_poly.pdbx_strand_id
1 'polypeptide(L)'
;MTDYDRYTAGKQERLRYYMTVCPMLALLGILFYRSIVMGAACACLSKPCERFYIAWRIRRRRNALQEGFRDALYSLSASVAAGRSMPAALADAASQSEASYGPEADITRELRSIVETYRSVHGDAAQLLSDLGKRSGVPEIAQFASSYSICRLCGGDLEAVCMRSAGLLLDRLSFRGETESLMAQKR
;
A
#
# COMPACT_ATOMS: atom_id res chain seq x y z
N MET A 1 -8.96 11.51 -7.40
CA MET A 1 -8.72 10.57 -6.28
C MET A 1 -8.12 9.29 -6.86
N THR A 2 -6.97 8.85 -6.34
CA THR A 2 -5.98 7.97 -7.01
C THR A 2 -6.31 6.49 -6.86
N ASP A 3 -6.54 5.77 -7.96
CA ASP A 3 -6.79 4.33 -7.99
C ASP A 3 -5.48 3.53 -7.83
N TYR A 4 -5.30 2.79 -6.74
CA TYR A 4 -4.07 1.99 -6.50
C TYR A 4 -4.17 0.57 -7.06
N ASP A 5 -5.35 0.12 -7.50
CA ASP A 5 -5.54 -1.18 -8.14
C ASP A 5 -5.19 -1.12 -9.63
N ARG A 6 -5.22 0.08 -10.22
CA ARG A 6 -4.70 0.39 -11.56
C ARG A 6 -3.56 1.39 -11.51
N TYR A 7 -2.34 0.90 -11.30
CA TYR A 7 -1.15 1.69 -11.63
C TYR A 7 -1.01 1.81 -13.15
N THR A 8 -1.62 2.85 -13.73
CA THR A 8 -1.25 3.30 -15.07
C THR A 8 0.08 4.06 -14.93
N ALA A 9 1.20 3.36 -15.13
CA ALA A 9 2.50 4.00 -15.23
C ALA A 9 2.40 5.15 -16.26
N GLY A 10 2.58 6.39 -15.79
CA GLY A 10 2.52 7.56 -16.67
C GLY A 10 3.50 7.38 -17.83
N LYS A 11 3.12 7.82 -19.03
CA LYS A 11 3.93 7.66 -20.26
C LYS A 11 5.40 8.12 -20.07
N GLN A 12 5.63 9.09 -19.20
CA GLN A 12 6.96 9.62 -18.85
C GLN A 12 7.81 8.66 -18.01
N GLU A 13 7.23 7.90 -17.09
CA GLU A 13 7.97 6.89 -16.31
C GLU A 13 8.31 5.68 -17.16
N ARG A 14 7.39 5.27 -18.04
CA ARG A 14 7.64 4.21 -19.04
C ARG A 14 8.77 4.62 -19.98
N LEU A 15 8.78 5.87 -20.44
CA LEU A 15 9.82 6.38 -21.32
C LEU A 15 11.20 6.39 -20.65
N ARG A 16 11.30 6.85 -19.39
CA ARG A 16 12.56 6.81 -18.62
C ARG A 16 13.06 5.39 -18.37
N TYR A 17 12.15 4.44 -18.11
CA TYR A 17 12.49 3.03 -17.96
C TYR A 17 13.03 2.42 -19.26
N TYR A 18 12.34 2.63 -20.39
CA TYR A 18 12.82 2.14 -21.69
C TYR A 18 14.15 2.79 -22.10
N MET A 19 14.36 4.08 -21.79
CA MET A 19 15.62 4.77 -22.08
C MET A 19 16.83 4.22 -21.32
N THR A 20 16.65 3.66 -20.12
CA THR A 20 17.76 3.15 -19.30
C THR A 20 17.96 1.65 -19.48
N VAL A 21 16.88 0.88 -19.52
CA VAL A 21 16.93 -0.59 -19.55
C VAL A 21 17.24 -1.12 -20.97
N CYS A 22 16.74 -0.47 -22.02
CA CYS A 22 16.97 -0.90 -23.40
C CYS A 22 18.45 -0.83 -23.83
N PRO A 23 19.20 0.28 -23.61
CA PRO A 23 20.61 0.31 -23.96
C PRO A 23 21.46 -0.59 -23.07
N MET A 24 21.10 -0.75 -21.79
CA MET A 24 21.83 -1.65 -20.87
C MET A 24 21.74 -3.11 -21.33
N LEU A 25 20.55 -3.60 -21.69
CA LEU A 25 20.38 -4.96 -22.22
C LEU A 25 21.01 -5.13 -23.61
N ALA A 26 20.89 -4.13 -24.49
CA ALA A 26 21.49 -4.17 -25.82
C ALA A 26 23.02 -4.25 -25.75
N LEU A 27 23.64 -3.47 -24.85
CA LEU A 27 25.08 -3.49 -24.61
C LEU A 27 25.51 -4.87 -24.08
N LEU A 28 24.79 -5.43 -23.11
CA LEU A 28 25.09 -6.74 -22.54
C LEU A 28 25.01 -7.85 -23.60
N GLY A 29 23.98 -7.84 -24.44
CA GLY A 29 23.78 -8.81 -25.52
C GLY A 29 24.84 -8.72 -26.62
N ILE A 30 25.26 -7.51 -26.98
CA ILE A 30 26.33 -7.28 -27.96
C ILE A 30 27.68 -7.72 -27.38
N LEU A 31 27.95 -7.45 -26.10
CA LEU A 31 29.21 -7.81 -25.44
C LEU A 31 29.37 -9.33 -25.32
N PHE A 32 28.29 -10.06 -25.01
CA PHE A 32 28.32 -11.51 -24.80
C PHE A 32 28.24 -12.31 -26.09
N TYR A 33 27.47 -11.85 -27.08
CA TYR A 33 27.17 -12.62 -28.28
C TYR A 33 27.79 -12.08 -29.57
N ARG A 34 28.46 -10.92 -29.53
CA ARG A 34 29.11 -10.25 -30.68
C ARG A 34 28.23 -10.21 -31.93
N SER A 35 26.91 -10.17 -31.75
CA SER A 35 25.90 -10.21 -32.80
C SER A 35 24.76 -9.24 -32.48
N ILE A 36 24.51 -8.30 -33.39
CA ILE A 36 23.48 -7.27 -33.28
C ILE A 36 22.08 -7.90 -33.21
N VAL A 37 21.88 -9.07 -33.83
CA VAL A 37 20.60 -9.79 -33.86
C VAL A 37 20.21 -10.30 -32.46
N MET A 38 21.17 -10.82 -31.69
CA MET A 38 20.92 -11.26 -30.31
C MET A 38 20.63 -10.09 -29.37
N GLY A 39 21.28 -8.94 -29.60
CA GLY A 39 20.98 -7.68 -28.90
C GLY A 39 19.56 -7.18 -29.17
N ALA A 40 19.11 -7.23 -30.43
CA ALA A 40 17.74 -6.86 -30.81
C ALA A 40 16.69 -7.83 -30.24
N ALA A 41 16.98 -9.13 -30.19
CA ALA A 41 16.12 -10.13 -29.56
C ALA A 41 15.96 -9.85 -28.05
N CYS A 42 17.06 -9.54 -27.34
CA CYS A 42 17.02 -9.16 -25.93
C CYS A 42 16.25 -7.86 -25.68
N ALA A 43 16.32 -6.89 -26.60
CA ALA A 43 15.51 -5.67 -26.52
C ALA A 43 14.00 -5.96 -26.66
N CYS A 44 13.59 -6.94 -27.47
CA CYS A 44 12.20 -7.41 -27.54
C CYS A 44 11.72 -8.03 -26.21
N LEU A 45 12.60 -8.69 -25.46
CA LEU A 45 12.32 -9.19 -24.10
C LEU A 45 12.12 -8.08 -23.05
N SER A 46 12.39 -6.80 -23.38
CA SER A 46 12.15 -5.69 -22.46
C SER A 46 10.66 -5.43 -22.17
N LYS A 47 9.77 -5.82 -23.11
CA LYS A 47 8.30 -5.67 -22.98
C LYS A 47 7.69 -6.51 -21.83
N PRO A 48 8.00 -7.80 -21.67
CA PRO A 48 7.56 -8.56 -20.49
C PRO A 48 8.25 -8.09 -19.20
N CYS A 49 9.49 -7.60 -19.26
CA CYS A 49 10.19 -7.03 -18.10
C CYS A 49 9.49 -5.77 -17.55
N GLU A 50 8.89 -4.94 -18.41
CA GLU A 50 8.09 -3.78 -17.98
C GLU A 50 6.92 -4.19 -17.07
N ARG A 51 6.23 -5.30 -17.40
CA ARG A 51 5.13 -5.82 -16.57
C ARG A 51 5.61 -6.27 -15.19
N PHE A 52 6.77 -6.94 -15.14
CA PHE A 52 7.39 -7.34 -13.87
C PHE A 52 7.82 -6.15 -13.04
N TYR A 53 8.45 -5.14 -13.64
CA TYR A 53 8.90 -3.93 -12.92
C TYR A 53 7.71 -3.15 -12.35
N ILE A 54 6.65 -2.98 -13.13
CA ILE A 54 5.41 -2.33 -12.67
C ILE A 54 4.77 -3.14 -11.54
N ALA A 55 4.63 -4.45 -11.70
CA ALA A 55 4.08 -5.33 -10.66
C ALA A 55 4.90 -5.26 -9.35
N TRP A 56 6.23 -5.21 -9.45
CA TRP A 56 7.12 -5.07 -8.30
C TRP A 56 6.95 -3.71 -7.61
N ARG A 57 6.88 -2.60 -8.36
CA ARG A 57 6.61 -1.26 -7.81
C ARG A 57 5.25 -1.17 -7.14
N ILE A 58 4.20 -1.72 -7.74
CA ILE A 58 2.86 -1.79 -7.14
C ILE A 58 2.92 -2.55 -5.82
N ARG A 59 3.59 -3.71 -5.81
CA ARG A 59 3.72 -4.53 -4.61
C ARG A 59 4.50 -3.81 -3.51
N ARG A 60 5.57 -3.11 -3.86
CA ARG A 60 6.34 -2.30 -2.90
C ARG A 60 5.50 -1.17 -2.31
N ARG A 61 4.70 -0.46 -3.12
CA ARG A 61 3.78 0.57 -2.63
C ARG A 61 2.69 -0.01 -1.72
N ARG A 62 2.06 -1.12 -2.12
CA ARG A 62 1.05 -1.80 -1.29
C ARG A 62 1.63 -2.26 0.04
N ASN A 63 2.84 -2.82 0.04
CA ASN A 63 3.53 -3.20 1.28
C ASN A 63 3.79 -1.97 2.19
N ALA A 64 4.30 -0.87 1.63
CA ALA A 64 4.55 0.35 2.41
C ALA A 64 3.24 0.94 2.97
N LEU A 65 2.16 0.91 2.19
CA LEU A 65 0.83 1.34 2.64
C LEU A 65 0.29 0.42 3.74
N GLN A 66 0.51 -0.90 3.63
CA GLN A 66 0.10 -1.88 4.63
C GLN A 66 0.87 -1.69 5.96
N GLU A 67 2.18 -1.46 5.90
CA GLU A 67 3.01 -1.18 7.07
C GLU A 67 2.57 0.11 7.76
N GLY A 68 2.41 1.20 7.00
CA GLY A 68 1.93 2.46 7.55
C GLY A 68 0.52 2.37 8.14
N PHE A 69 -0.38 1.60 7.51
CA PHE A 69 -1.73 1.39 8.00
C PHE A 69 -1.76 0.63 9.34
N ARG A 70 -0.86 -0.35 9.52
CA ARG A 70 -0.69 -1.06 10.78
C ARG A 70 -0.32 -0.09 11.92
N ASP A 71 0.65 0.78 11.69
CA ASP A 71 1.06 1.76 12.71
C ASP A 71 -0.05 2.77 13.01
N ALA A 72 -0.77 3.19 11.96
CA ALA A 72 -1.93 4.05 12.09
C ALA A 72 -3.05 3.39 12.93
N LEU A 73 -3.29 2.08 12.78
CA LEU A 73 -4.28 1.35 13.60
C LEU A 73 -3.92 1.33 15.08
N TYR A 74 -2.64 1.24 15.44
CA TYR A 74 -2.21 1.33 16.84
C TYR A 74 -2.53 2.70 17.43
N SER A 75 -2.18 3.77 16.72
CA SER A 75 -2.49 5.14 17.15
C SER A 75 -4.00 5.35 17.25
N LEU A 76 -4.75 4.84 16.27
CA LEU A 76 -6.19 4.97 16.21
C LEU A 76 -6.86 4.22 17.37
N SER A 77 -6.39 3.01 17.68
CA SER A 77 -6.87 2.24 18.83
C SER A 77 -6.64 2.98 20.15
N ALA A 78 -5.45 3.56 20.35
CA ALA A 78 -5.14 4.32 21.56
C ALA A 78 -6.04 5.56 21.70
N SER A 79 -6.30 6.27 20.61
CA SER A 79 -7.21 7.42 20.63
C SER A 79 -8.67 7.03 20.85
N VAL A 80 -9.14 5.90 20.30
CA VAL A 80 -10.49 5.39 20.55
C VAL A 80 -10.65 4.92 22.00
N ALA A 81 -9.64 4.25 22.57
CA ALA A 81 -9.59 3.85 23.98
C ALA A 81 -9.68 5.06 24.94
N ALA A 82 -9.09 6.19 24.53
CA ALA A 82 -9.19 7.45 25.25
C ALA A 82 -10.57 8.14 25.11
N GLY A 83 -11.56 7.49 24.50
CA GLY A 83 -12.91 8.00 24.30
C GLY A 83 -13.03 9.08 23.22
N ARG A 84 -12.01 9.24 22.36
CA ARG A 84 -12.05 10.23 21.27
C ARG A 84 -12.94 9.72 20.15
N SER A 85 -13.59 10.66 19.44
CA SER A 85 -14.40 10.32 18.27
C SER A 85 -13.53 9.75 17.14
N MET A 86 -14.09 8.87 16.31
CA MET A 86 -13.37 8.28 15.17
C MET A 86 -12.64 9.30 14.27
N PRO A 87 -13.23 10.45 13.91
CA PRO A 87 -12.54 11.45 13.10
C PRO A 87 -11.35 12.10 13.81
N ALA A 88 -11.44 12.25 15.14
CA ALA A 88 -10.32 12.73 15.94
C ALA A 88 -9.21 11.68 16.04
N ALA A 89 -9.58 10.41 16.24
CA ALA A 89 -8.64 9.30 16.24
C ALA A 89 -7.93 9.13 14.88
N LEU A 90 -8.65 9.32 13.77
CA LEU A 90 -8.06 9.35 12.42
C LEU A 90 -7.12 10.55 12.22
N ALA A 91 -7.42 11.70 12.81
CA ALA A 91 -6.55 12.87 12.77
C ALA A 91 -5.26 12.64 13.57
N ASP A 92 -5.36 12.02 14.75
CA ASP A 92 -4.21 11.61 15.55
C ASP A 92 -3.35 10.56 14.81
N ALA A 93 -3.98 9.59 14.16
CA ALA A 93 -3.27 8.60 13.34
C ALA A 93 -2.57 9.25 12.13
N ALA A 94 -3.18 10.26 11.51
CA ALA A 94 -2.60 11.00 10.40
C ALA A 94 -1.34 11.79 10.83
N SER A 95 -1.38 12.43 11.99
CA SER A 95 -0.22 13.17 12.52
C SER A 95 0.91 12.25 12.96
N GLN A 96 0.58 11.09 13.56
CA GLN A 96 1.57 10.06 13.89
C GLN A 96 2.23 9.47 12.65
N SER A 97 1.43 9.21 11.60
CA SER A 97 1.91 8.76 10.29
C SER A 97 2.84 9.79 9.65
N GLU A 98 2.51 11.08 9.73
CA GLU A 98 3.35 12.17 9.24
C GLU A 98 4.68 12.26 9.99
N ALA A 99 4.67 12.10 11.31
CA ALA A 99 5.89 12.11 12.12
C ALA A 99 6.81 10.92 11.79
N SER A 100 6.25 9.75 11.48
CA SER A 100 7.00 8.51 11.28
C SER A 100 7.50 8.35 9.83
N TYR A 101 6.67 8.69 8.85
CA TYR A 101 6.92 8.44 7.42
C TYR A 101 7.06 9.72 6.58
N GLY A 102 6.77 10.88 7.14
CA GLY A 102 6.76 12.16 6.45
C GLY A 102 5.43 12.49 5.75
N PRO A 103 5.30 13.73 5.24
CA PRO A 103 4.07 14.24 4.63
C PRO A 103 3.76 13.62 3.25
N GLU A 104 4.80 13.15 2.54
CA GLU A 104 4.68 12.58 1.18
C GLU A 104 4.41 11.08 1.17
N ALA A 105 4.36 10.43 2.33
CA ALA A 105 4.04 9.02 2.42
C ALA A 105 2.60 8.75 1.99
N ASP A 106 2.40 7.66 1.24
CA ASP A 106 1.09 7.28 0.69
C ASP A 106 0.03 7.19 1.80
N ILE A 107 0.36 6.55 2.94
CA ILE A 107 -0.56 6.43 4.08
C ILE A 107 -0.92 7.79 4.72
N THR A 108 0.06 8.68 4.89
CA THR A 108 -0.15 10.00 5.49
C THR A 108 -1.11 10.82 4.64
N ARG A 109 -0.93 10.79 3.32
CA ARG A 109 -1.80 11.49 2.36
C ARG A 109 -3.22 10.93 2.36
N GLU A 110 -3.37 9.61 2.41
CA GLU A 110 -4.70 8.97 2.46
C GLU A 110 -5.44 9.30 3.76
N LEU A 111 -4.79 9.17 4.92
CA LEU A 111 -5.40 9.49 6.21
C LEU A 111 -5.77 10.98 6.31
N ARG A 112 -4.89 11.88 5.87
CA ARG A 112 -5.18 13.32 5.81
C ARG A 112 -6.37 13.62 4.90
N SER A 113 -6.41 12.98 3.72
CA SER A 113 -7.54 13.14 2.79
C SER A 113 -8.86 12.69 3.41
N ILE A 114 -8.87 11.58 4.17
CA ILE A 114 -10.07 11.12 4.89
C ILE A 114 -10.51 12.17 5.92
N VAL A 115 -9.60 12.69 6.74
CA VAL A 115 -9.90 13.69 7.77
C VAL A 115 -10.43 14.99 7.16
N GLU A 116 -9.83 15.45 6.07
CA GLU A 116 -10.24 16.67 5.37
C GLU A 116 -11.60 16.51 4.67
N THR A 117 -11.84 15.36 4.04
CA THR A 117 -13.14 15.04 3.42
C THR A 117 -14.23 14.92 4.47
N TYR A 118 -13.92 14.31 5.62
CA TYR A 118 -14.85 14.24 6.75
C TYR A 118 -15.24 15.64 7.25
N ARG A 119 -14.26 16.54 7.44
CA ARG A 119 -14.51 17.91 7.93
C ARG A 119 -15.31 18.75 6.93
N SER A 120 -15.02 18.63 5.64
CA SER A 120 -15.65 19.46 4.59
C SER A 120 -17.07 19.01 4.25
N VAL A 121 -17.31 17.71 4.13
CA VAL A 121 -18.59 17.16 3.64
C VAL A 121 -19.47 16.66 4.80
N HIS A 122 -18.96 16.61 6.04
CA HIS A 122 -19.61 15.90 7.15
C HIS A 122 -20.02 14.47 6.75
N GLY A 123 -19.15 13.84 5.96
CA GLY A 123 -19.38 12.52 5.41
C GLY A 123 -19.22 11.41 6.45
N ASP A 124 -19.59 10.20 6.05
CA ASP A 124 -19.47 9.04 6.90
C ASP A 124 -18.03 8.46 6.90
N ALA A 125 -17.39 8.40 8.06
CA ALA A 125 -16.08 7.78 8.24
C ALA A 125 -16.02 6.31 7.76
N ALA A 126 -17.11 5.54 7.84
CA ALA A 126 -17.11 4.15 7.34
C ALA A 126 -17.10 4.11 5.81
N GLN A 127 -17.82 5.02 5.15
CA GLN A 127 -17.79 5.13 3.69
C GLN A 127 -16.39 5.54 3.22
N LEU A 128 -15.79 6.54 3.86
CA LEU A 128 -14.44 7.00 3.53
C LEU A 128 -13.38 5.90 3.69
N LEU A 129 -13.45 5.11 4.78
CA LEU A 129 -12.56 3.97 4.99
C LEU A 129 -12.85 2.82 4.01
N SER A 130 -14.11 2.58 3.67
CA SER A 130 -14.50 1.56 2.68
C SER A 130 -13.99 1.90 1.29
N ASP A 131 -14.07 3.16 0.89
CA ASP A 131 -13.53 3.65 -0.37
C ASP A 131 -12.00 3.56 -0.39
N LEU A 132 -11.32 3.86 0.72
CA LEU A 132 -9.89 3.62 0.86
C LEU A 132 -9.56 2.12 0.71
N GLY A 133 -10.32 1.23 1.36
CA GLY A 133 -10.13 -0.21 1.27
C GLY A 133 -10.26 -0.75 -0.16
N LYS A 134 -11.30 -0.32 -0.89
CA LYS A 134 -11.50 -0.68 -2.30
C LYS A 134 -10.38 -0.16 -3.20
N ARG A 135 -9.95 1.08 -2.96
CA ARG A 135 -9.02 1.79 -3.83
C ARG A 135 -7.55 1.44 -3.60
N SER A 136 -7.17 1.18 -2.35
CA SER A 136 -5.80 0.83 -1.96
C SER A 136 -5.36 -0.54 -2.49
N GLY A 137 -6.33 -1.41 -2.77
CA GLY A 137 -6.09 -2.82 -3.03
C GLY A 137 -5.50 -3.56 -1.83
N VAL A 138 -5.37 -2.96 -0.64
CA VAL A 138 -4.78 -3.67 0.51
C VAL A 138 -5.91 -4.42 1.24
N PRO A 139 -5.89 -5.77 1.27
CA PRO A 139 -7.01 -6.55 1.80
C PRO A 139 -7.26 -6.26 3.28
N GLU A 140 -6.22 -5.92 4.04
CA GLU A 140 -6.33 -5.61 5.45
C GLU A 140 -7.06 -4.29 5.72
N ILE A 141 -6.90 -3.29 4.84
CA ILE A 141 -7.66 -2.03 4.92
C ILE A 141 -9.14 -2.28 4.63
N ALA A 142 -9.44 -3.07 3.59
CA ALA A 142 -10.81 -3.44 3.25
C ALA A 142 -11.49 -4.24 4.39
N GLN A 143 -10.76 -5.16 5.01
CA GLN A 143 -11.25 -5.96 6.13
C GLN A 143 -11.52 -5.09 7.37
N PHE A 144 -10.64 -4.15 7.69
CA PHE A 144 -10.86 -3.19 8.77
C PHE A 144 -12.09 -2.32 8.50
N ALA A 145 -12.21 -1.74 7.29
CA ALA A 145 -13.34 -0.88 6.93
C ALA A 145 -14.69 -1.62 7.03
N SER A 146 -14.74 -2.89 6.61
CA SER A 146 -15.91 -3.74 6.75
C SER A 146 -16.26 -3.99 8.23
N SER A 147 -15.26 -4.33 9.05
CA SER A 147 -15.44 -4.57 10.48
C SER A 147 -15.90 -3.31 11.23
N TYR A 148 -15.32 -2.16 10.90
CA TYR A 148 -15.71 -0.86 11.43
C TYR A 148 -17.15 -0.49 11.07
N SER A 149 -17.55 -0.68 9.81
CA SER A 149 -18.92 -0.43 9.35
C SER A 149 -19.95 -1.27 10.13
N ILE A 150 -19.65 -2.57 10.32
CA ILE A 150 -20.50 -3.49 11.09
C ILE A 150 -20.59 -3.03 12.56
N CYS A 151 -19.46 -2.72 13.20
CA CYS A 151 -19.50 -2.28 14.59
C CYS A 151 -20.25 -0.96 14.78
N ARG A 152 -20.18 -0.04 13.83
CA ARG A 152 -20.98 1.19 13.93
C ARG A 152 -22.48 0.94 13.77
N LEU A 153 -22.89 -0.03 12.94
CA LEU A 153 -24.29 -0.42 12.80
C LEU A 153 -24.82 -1.14 14.04
N CYS A 154 -24.00 -1.98 14.67
CA CYS A 154 -24.39 -2.80 15.83
C CYS A 154 -24.12 -2.14 17.18
N GLY A 155 -23.48 -0.96 17.23
CA GLY A 155 -23.06 -0.32 18.48
C GLY A 155 -21.97 -1.08 19.24
N GLY A 156 -21.14 -1.84 18.52
CA GLY A 156 -20.08 -2.66 19.09
C GLY A 156 -18.86 -1.85 19.56
N ASP A 157 -17.95 -2.54 20.26
CA ASP A 157 -16.71 -1.95 20.78
C ASP A 157 -15.70 -1.67 19.64
N LEU A 158 -15.62 -0.40 19.26
CA LEU A 158 -14.71 0.09 18.22
C LEU A 158 -13.23 -0.07 18.62
N GLU A 159 -12.92 0.02 19.91
CA GLU A 159 -11.55 -0.19 20.40
C GLU A 159 -11.12 -1.64 20.15
N ALA A 160 -11.99 -2.59 20.53
CA ALA A 160 -11.76 -4.01 20.29
C ALA A 160 -11.60 -4.33 18.79
N VAL A 161 -12.35 -3.67 17.89
CA VAL A 161 -12.17 -3.84 16.44
C VAL A 161 -10.80 -3.35 15.99
N CYS A 162 -10.37 -2.17 16.43
CA CYS A 162 -9.09 -1.60 16.05
C CYS A 162 -7.92 -2.47 16.53
N MET A 163 -7.93 -2.89 17.80
CA MET A 163 -6.92 -3.79 18.35
C MET A 163 -6.91 -5.15 17.66
N ARG A 164 -8.09 -5.74 17.41
CA ARG A 164 -8.19 -7.04 16.73
C ARG A 164 -7.69 -6.96 15.29
N SER A 165 -8.00 -5.88 14.56
CA SER A 165 -7.47 -5.68 13.21
C SER A 165 -5.96 -5.46 13.21
N ALA A 166 -5.42 -4.69 14.16
CA ALA A 166 -3.97 -4.53 14.32
C ALA A 166 -3.28 -5.87 14.63
N GLY A 167 -3.85 -6.69 15.52
CA GLY A 167 -3.35 -8.02 15.85
C GLY A 167 -3.39 -9.01 14.68
N LEU A 168 -4.51 -9.08 13.96
CA LEU A 168 -4.63 -9.91 12.76
C LEU A 168 -3.63 -9.52 11.66
N LEU A 169 -3.32 -8.23 11.55
CA LEU A 169 -2.26 -7.70 10.67
C LEU A 169 -0.87 -8.17 11.10
N LEU A 170 -0.57 -8.20 12.41
CA LEU A 170 0.68 -8.76 12.92
C LEU A 170 0.82 -10.25 12.62
N ASP A 171 -0.19 -11.04 12.95
CA ASP A 171 -0.13 -12.50 12.78
C ASP A 171 0.08 -12.89 11.31
N ARG A 172 -0.55 -12.16 10.38
CA ARG A 172 -0.36 -12.32 8.94
C ARG A 172 1.06 -11.96 8.49
N LEU A 173 1.68 -10.93 9.06
CA LEU A 173 3.06 -10.54 8.76
C LEU A 173 4.07 -11.56 9.31
N SER A 174 3.88 -12.01 10.56
CA SER A 174 4.71 -13.05 11.20
C SER A 174 4.66 -14.35 10.42
N PHE A 175 3.47 -14.81 10.05
CA PHE A 175 3.29 -16.01 9.23
C PHE A 175 3.96 -15.90 7.86
N ARG A 176 3.89 -14.73 7.19
CA ARG A 176 4.62 -14.50 5.94
C ARG A 176 6.14 -14.57 6.14
N GLY A 177 6.66 -13.95 7.20
CA GLY A 177 8.10 -14.01 7.53
C GLY A 177 8.60 -15.43 7.82
N GLU A 178 7.82 -16.23 8.55
CA GLU A 178 8.14 -17.63 8.83
C GLU A 178 8.13 -18.50 7.56
N THR A 179 7.19 -18.27 6.63
CA THR A 179 7.19 -19.03 5.36
C THR A 179 8.39 -18.71 4.48
N GLU A 180 8.85 -17.45 4.45
CA GLU A 180 10.05 -17.05 3.71
C GLU A 180 11.32 -17.62 4.34
N SER A 181 11.42 -17.67 5.68
CA SER A 181 12.58 -18.28 6.37
C SER A 181 12.61 -19.81 6.23
N LEU A 182 11.45 -20.48 6.30
CA LEU A 182 11.34 -21.92 6.07
C LEU A 182 11.68 -22.29 4.62
N MET A 183 11.32 -21.45 3.64
CA MET A 183 11.73 -21.66 2.24
C MET A 183 13.21 -21.31 1.99
N ALA A 184 13.76 -20.32 2.69
CA ALA A 184 15.18 -19.95 2.62
C ALA A 184 16.09 -21.01 3.26
N GLN A 185 15.64 -21.68 4.31
CA GLN A 185 16.38 -22.75 4.99
C GLN A 185 16.33 -24.08 4.21
N LYS A 186 15.37 -24.26 3.30
CA LYS A 186 15.23 -25.48 2.49
C LYS A 186 15.95 -25.41 1.13
N ARG A 187 16.87 -24.46 0.95
CA ARG A 187 17.68 -24.30 -0.26
C ARG A 187 19.15 -24.55 0.00
#